data_AF-A0A0E3ZVF4-F1
#
_entry.id   AF-A0A0E3ZVF4-F1
#
_cell.length_a   1.000
_cell.length_b   1.000
_cell.length_c   1.000
_cell.angle_alpha   90.00
_cell.angle_beta   90.00
_cell.angle_gamma   90.00
#
_symmetry.space_group_name_H-M   'P 1'
#
loop_
_entity.id
_entity.type
_entity.pdbx_description
1 polymer ?
#
loop_
_entity_poly.entity_id
_entity_poly.type
_entity_poly.pdbx_seq_one_letter_code
_entity_poly.pdbx_strand_id
1 'polypeptide(L)'
;METNRANKPRPLITGIKPIRLPLPIHLDLYKLWSRRIVAKGMANIGCGLYYLFNESGELQYVGQSAHIKGRIMTHLKRADMDFTYVTILKVRDESLWDKIEREAIEHFLPPFNKRYNGGYHSRPSGLK
;
A
#
# COMPACT_ATOMS: atom_id res chain seq x y z
N MET A 1 -8.02 37.06 19.92
CA MET A 1 -7.15 36.87 18.75
C MET A 1 -7.29 35.43 18.30
N GLU A 2 -8.25 35.14 17.42
CA GLU A 2 -8.45 33.79 16.87
C GLU A 2 -7.62 33.64 15.59
N THR A 3 -6.78 32.59 15.54
CA THR A 3 -5.93 32.30 14.40
C THR A 3 -6.70 31.49 13.36
N ASN A 4 -7.10 32.17 12.28
CA ASN A 4 -7.68 31.55 11.09
C ASN A 4 -6.65 30.60 10.43
N ARG A 5 -6.81 29.29 10.62
CA ARG A 5 -6.06 28.29 9.86
C ARG A 5 -6.63 28.21 8.45
N ALA A 6 -5.94 28.84 7.50
CA ALA A 6 -6.25 28.76 6.08
C ALA A 6 -6.21 27.31 5.59
N ASN A 7 -7.37 26.78 5.15
CA ASN A 7 -7.47 25.53 4.43
C ASN A 7 -6.76 25.67 3.07
N LYS A 8 -5.54 25.17 2.94
CA LYS A 8 -4.86 25.07 1.64
C LYS A 8 -5.69 24.16 0.72
N PRO A 9 -6.07 24.61 -0.49
CA PRO A 9 -6.80 23.79 -1.43
C PRO A 9 -5.96 22.58 -1.85
N ARG A 10 -6.55 21.37 -1.78
CA ARG A 10 -5.89 20.16 -2.29
C ARG A 10 -5.77 20.26 -3.81
N PRO A 11 -4.59 19.98 -4.39
CA PRO A 11 -4.41 20.04 -5.84
C PRO A 11 -5.30 19.00 -6.53
N LEU A 12 -6.09 19.47 -7.50
CA LEU A 12 -6.82 18.63 -8.45
C LEU A 12 -5.83 18.13 -9.49
N ILE A 13 -5.42 16.87 -9.39
CA ILE A 13 -4.48 16.27 -10.34
C ILE A 13 -5.26 15.49 -11.38
N THR A 14 -5.35 16.07 -12.58
CA THR A 14 -5.89 15.46 -13.80
C THR A 14 -4.75 14.83 -14.60
N GLY A 15 -4.63 13.50 -14.53
CA GLY A 15 -3.68 12.76 -15.36
C GLY A 15 -3.11 11.53 -14.66
N ILE A 16 -3.61 10.35 -15.03
CA ILE A 16 -3.05 9.07 -14.57
C ILE A 16 -1.93 8.71 -15.54
N LYS A 17 -0.67 8.90 -15.14
CA LYS A 17 0.49 8.30 -15.84
C LYS A 17 0.90 7.02 -15.12
N PRO A 18 1.01 5.88 -15.81
CA PRO A 18 1.54 4.65 -15.20
C PRO A 18 3.02 4.88 -14.83
N ILE A 19 3.36 4.64 -13.56
CA ILE A 19 4.75 4.70 -13.06
C ILE A 19 5.27 3.26 -12.96
N ARG A 20 6.41 2.98 -13.58
CA ARG A 20 7.15 1.73 -13.38
C ARG A 20 8.01 1.87 -12.13
N LEU A 21 7.61 1.22 -11.04
CA LEU A 21 8.43 1.12 -9.83
C LEU A 21 9.34 -0.11 -9.92
N PRO A 22 10.58 -0.07 -9.39
CA PRO A 22 11.43 -1.24 -9.28
C PRO A 22 10.81 -2.16 -8.24
N LEU A 23 10.25 -3.28 -8.69
CA LEU A 23 9.67 -4.29 -7.83
C LEU A 23 10.36 -5.64 -8.10
N PRO A 24 10.44 -6.56 -7.12
CA PRO A 24 11.22 -7.78 -7.24
C PRO A 24 10.73 -8.70 -8.36
N ILE A 25 11.69 -9.30 -9.07
CA ILE A 25 11.50 -10.16 -10.25
C ILE A 25 10.60 -11.38 -10.00
N HIS A 26 10.47 -11.87 -8.77
CA HIS A 26 9.65 -13.05 -8.45
C HIS A 26 8.16 -12.75 -8.28
N LEU A 27 7.81 -11.48 -8.09
CA LEU A 27 6.45 -11.01 -8.30
C LEU A 27 6.41 -10.59 -9.77
N ASP A 28 5.83 -11.41 -10.65
CA ASP A 28 5.63 -11.05 -12.06
C ASP A 28 4.58 -9.92 -12.19
N LEU A 29 4.99 -8.73 -11.75
CA LEU A 29 4.21 -7.50 -11.60
C LEU A 29 3.99 -6.77 -12.91
N TYR A 30 4.43 -7.35 -14.04
CA TYR A 30 4.06 -6.85 -15.37
C TYR A 30 2.54 -6.86 -15.61
N LYS A 31 1.76 -7.49 -14.71
CA LYS A 31 0.29 -7.45 -14.68
C LYS A 31 -0.32 -6.57 -13.58
N LEU A 32 0.50 -5.98 -12.69
CA LEU A 32 0.00 -5.20 -11.55
C LEU A 32 -0.08 -3.72 -11.91
N TRP A 33 -1.32 -3.26 -12.08
CA TRP A 33 -1.64 -1.86 -12.38
C TRP A 33 -1.60 -1.05 -11.08
N SER A 34 -0.49 -0.36 -10.83
CA SER A 34 -0.40 0.65 -9.77
C SER A 34 -1.24 1.87 -10.17
N ARG A 35 -2.14 2.31 -9.28
CA ARG A 35 -2.94 3.52 -9.49
C ARG A 35 -2.60 4.55 -8.42
N ARG A 36 -2.42 5.81 -8.85
CA ARG A 36 -2.45 6.94 -7.92
C ARG A 36 -3.83 7.00 -7.29
N ILE A 37 -3.90 7.20 -5.98
CA ILE A 37 -5.18 7.24 -5.29
C ILE A 37 -5.88 8.54 -5.65
N VAL A 38 -6.91 8.42 -6.48
CA VAL A 38 -7.90 9.47 -6.70
C VAL A 38 -9.19 8.95 -6.11
N ALA A 39 -9.67 9.56 -5.02
CA ALA A 39 -10.84 9.08 -4.27
C ALA A 39 -12.08 8.82 -5.17
N LYS A 40 -12.20 9.55 -6.28
CA LYS A 40 -13.29 9.46 -7.26
C LYS A 40 -13.24 8.21 -8.17
N GLY A 41 -12.11 7.49 -8.23
CA GLY A 41 -11.90 6.34 -9.12
C GLY A 41 -11.94 4.95 -8.46
N MET A 42 -12.26 4.86 -7.17
CA MET A 42 -12.11 3.64 -6.36
C MET A 42 -13.37 2.75 -6.29
N ALA A 43 -14.41 3.04 -7.07
CA ALA A 43 -15.73 2.43 -6.89
C ALA A 43 -15.77 0.88 -6.99
N ASN A 44 -14.82 0.25 -7.70
CA ASN A 44 -14.80 -1.20 -7.95
C ASN A 44 -13.47 -1.88 -7.55
N ILE A 45 -12.83 -1.40 -6.49
CA ILE A 45 -11.67 -2.05 -5.92
C ILE A 45 -12.18 -3.22 -5.07
N GLY A 46 -12.28 -4.40 -5.69
CA GLY A 46 -12.84 -5.62 -5.12
C GLY A 46 -12.03 -6.21 -3.96
N CYS A 47 -11.92 -7.54 -3.92
CA CYS A 47 -11.19 -8.26 -2.88
C CYS A 47 -9.77 -8.67 -3.32
N GLY A 48 -8.91 -8.98 -2.33
CA GLY A 48 -7.54 -9.45 -2.53
C GLY A 48 -6.52 -8.71 -1.66
N LEU A 49 -5.29 -8.61 -2.15
CA LEU A 49 -4.20 -7.91 -1.49
C LEU A 49 -4.02 -6.48 -2.02
N TYR A 50 -3.55 -5.59 -1.16
CA TYR A 50 -3.21 -4.21 -1.50
C TYR A 50 -1.88 -3.80 -0.89
N TYR A 51 -1.13 -3.03 -1.66
CA TYR A 51 0.20 -2.51 -1.34
C TYR A 51 0.12 -0.99 -1.38
N LEU A 52 0.54 -0.33 -0.30
CA LEU A 52 0.51 1.12 -0.16
C LEU A 52 1.93 1.68 -0.28
N PHE A 53 2.14 2.63 -1.19
CA PHE A 53 3.45 3.25 -1.43
C PHE A 53 3.38 4.76 -1.21
N ASN A 54 4.46 5.34 -0.68
CA ASN A 54 4.60 6.80 -0.57
C ASN A 54 4.91 7.46 -1.94
N GLU A 55 5.07 8.78 -1.95
CA GLU A 55 5.35 9.54 -3.19
C GLU A 55 6.68 9.12 -3.86
N SER A 56 7.67 8.73 -3.06
CA SER A 56 8.97 8.22 -3.50
C SER A 56 8.92 6.78 -4.04
N GLY A 57 7.80 6.09 -3.91
CA GLY A 57 7.63 4.71 -4.35
C GLY A 57 8.06 3.66 -3.32
N GLU A 58 8.32 4.04 -2.07
CA GLU A 58 8.68 3.12 -0.99
C GLU A 58 7.42 2.45 -0.42
N LEU A 59 7.48 1.14 -0.21
CA LEU A 59 6.38 0.37 0.34
C LEU A 59 6.19 0.68 1.83
N GLN A 60 5.03 1.22 2.18
CA GLN A 60 4.66 1.60 3.53
C GLN A 60 3.89 0.49 4.26
N TYR A 61 3.02 -0.21 3.53
CA TYR A 61 2.11 -1.19 4.11
C TYR A 61 1.64 -2.24 3.10
N VAL A 62 1.44 -3.47 3.56
CA VAL A 62 0.77 -4.55 2.83
C VAL A 62 -0.43 -5.02 3.63
N GLY A 63 -1.55 -5.25 2.95
CA GLY A 63 -2.74 -5.78 3.59
C GLY A 63 -3.57 -6.66 2.67
N GLN A 64 -4.47 -7.45 3.25
CA GLN A 64 -5.55 -8.14 2.54
C GLN A 64 -6.93 -7.63 2.97
N SER A 65 -7.94 -7.75 2.09
CA SER A 65 -9.33 -7.49 2.45
C SER A 65 -10.34 -7.99 1.42
N ALA A 66 -11.52 -8.42 1.89
CA ALA A 66 -12.72 -8.53 1.06
C ALA A 66 -13.24 -7.16 0.58
N HIS A 67 -12.94 -6.09 1.32
CA HIS A 67 -13.40 -4.73 1.05
C HIS A 67 -12.23 -3.73 1.06
N ILE A 68 -11.32 -3.86 0.09
CA ILE A 68 -10.07 -3.09 0.02
C ILE A 68 -10.35 -1.58 0.07
N LYS A 69 -11.39 -1.08 -0.60
CA LYS A 69 -11.75 0.36 -0.56
C LYS A 69 -11.93 0.86 0.88
N GLY A 70 -12.68 0.13 1.71
CA GLY A 70 -12.92 0.51 3.10
C GLY A 70 -11.62 0.57 3.89
N ARG A 71 -10.72 -0.41 3.69
CA ARG A 71 -9.42 -0.45 4.35
C ARG A 71 -8.50 0.71 3.93
N ILE A 72 -8.43 1.02 2.64
CA ILE A 72 -7.64 2.16 2.16
C ILE A 72 -8.16 3.46 2.76
N MET A 73 -9.49 3.66 2.81
CA MET A 73 -10.07 4.86 3.42
C MET A 73 -9.76 4.97 4.92
N THR A 74 -9.71 3.85 5.63
CA THR A 74 -9.25 3.83 7.03
C THR A 74 -7.78 4.25 7.15
N HIS A 75 -6.92 3.77 6.26
CA HIS A 75 -5.51 4.19 6.25
C HIS A 75 -5.34 5.66 5.88
N LEU A 76 -6.13 6.21 4.95
CA LEU A 76 -6.10 7.64 4.61
C LEU A 76 -6.47 8.57 5.78
N LYS A 77 -7.17 8.05 6.80
CA LYS A 77 -7.50 8.81 8.02
C LYS A 77 -6.38 8.77 9.06
N ARG A 78 -5.36 7.93 8.87
CA ARG A 78 -4.23 7.81 9.79
C ARG A 78 -3.22 8.92 9.53
N ALA A 79 -2.96 9.74 10.55
CA ALA A 79 -1.99 10.83 10.45
C ALA A 79 -0.54 10.32 10.36
N ASP A 80 -0.27 9.09 10.81
CA ASP A 80 1.06 8.50 10.83
C ASP A 80 1.46 7.84 9.50
N MET A 81 0.55 7.70 8.54
CA MET A 81 0.81 6.98 7.29
C MET A 81 0.64 7.90 6.09
N ASP A 82 1.75 8.18 5.40
CA ASP A 82 1.74 8.96 4.16
C ASP A 82 1.93 8.04 2.95
N PHE A 83 0.86 7.78 2.23
CA PHE A 83 0.88 6.97 1.01
C PHE A 83 0.14 7.66 -0.13
N THR A 84 0.73 7.61 -1.31
CA THR A 84 0.25 8.27 -2.53
C THR A 84 -0.30 7.26 -3.55
N TYR A 85 0.25 6.04 -3.57
CA TYR A 85 -0.09 5.02 -4.55
C TYR A 85 -0.63 3.76 -3.87
N VAL A 86 -1.52 3.07 -4.59
CA VAL A 86 -1.99 1.74 -4.23
C VAL A 86 -1.86 0.80 -5.41
N THR A 87 -1.39 -0.41 -5.13
CA THR A 87 -1.36 -1.53 -6.07
C THR A 87 -2.21 -2.65 -5.51
N ILE A 88 -3.07 -3.25 -6.34
CA ILE A 88 -4.02 -4.28 -5.91
C ILE A 88 -3.74 -5.57 -6.65
N LEU A 89 -3.46 -6.64 -5.90
CA LEU A 89 -3.30 -7.98 -6.42
C LEU A 89 -4.59 -8.76 -6.17
N LYS A 90 -5.33 -9.01 -7.26
CA LYS A 90 -6.54 -9.84 -7.23
C LYS A 90 -6.13 -11.31 -7.19
N VAL A 91 -6.38 -11.95 -6.06
CA VAL A 91 -6.16 -13.39 -5.89
C VAL A 91 -7.54 -14.04 -5.72
N ARG A 92 -7.90 -14.94 -6.63
CA ARG A 92 -9.23 -15.60 -6.59
C ARG A 92 -9.36 -16.57 -5.43
N ASP A 93 -8.26 -17.23 -5.07
CA ASP A 93 -8.20 -18.17 -3.97
C ASP A 93 -7.92 -17.44 -2.67
N GLU A 94 -8.95 -17.28 -1.84
CA GLU A 94 -8.85 -16.59 -0.55
C GLU A 94 -7.94 -17.34 0.44
N SER A 95 -7.79 -18.65 0.29
CA SER A 95 -6.92 -19.46 1.16
C SER A 95 -5.44 -19.10 1.03
N LEU A 96 -5.06 -18.47 -0.09
CA LEU A 96 -3.69 -18.03 -0.35
C LEU A 96 -3.38 -16.64 0.18
N TRP A 97 -4.39 -15.85 0.55
CA TRP A 97 -4.15 -14.43 0.83
C TRP A 97 -3.24 -14.23 2.05
N ASP A 98 -3.48 -14.96 3.15
CA ASP A 98 -2.64 -14.92 4.36
C ASP A 98 -1.19 -15.28 4.05
N LYS A 99 -0.98 -16.32 3.22
CA LYS A 99 0.35 -16.77 2.83
C LYS A 99 1.09 -15.70 2.04
N ILE A 100 0.44 -15.11 1.04
CA ILE A 100 1.03 -14.07 0.18
C ILE A 100 1.28 -12.78 0.98
N GLU A 101 0.35 -12.38 1.85
CA GLU A 101 0.52 -11.21 2.73
C GLU A 101 1.74 -11.40 3.62
N ARG A 102 1.86 -12.57 4.27
CA ARG A 102 3.00 -12.91 5.12
C ARG A 102 4.32 -12.88 4.35
N GLU A 103 4.40 -13.58 3.22
CA GLU A 103 5.60 -13.61 2.37
C GLU A 103 6.01 -12.19 1.95
N ALA A 104 5.06 -11.33 1.57
CA ALA A 104 5.33 -9.94 1.22
C ALA A 104 5.86 -9.14 2.43
N ILE A 105 5.25 -9.30 3.61
CA ILE A 105 5.70 -8.58 4.80
C ILE A 105 7.11 -9.03 5.22
N GLU A 106 7.39 -10.32 5.20
CA GLU A 106 8.71 -10.88 5.53
C GLU A 106 9.79 -10.43 4.54
N HIS A 107 9.45 -10.36 3.25
CA HIS A 107 10.38 -9.95 2.21
C HIS A 107 10.68 -8.45 2.23
N PHE A 108 9.64 -7.61 2.37
CA PHE A 108 9.77 -6.15 2.21
C PHE A 108 9.91 -5.38 3.52
N LEU A 109 9.55 -5.99 4.66
CA LEU A 109 9.56 -5.37 5.99
C LEU A 109 8.94 -3.95 6.03
N PRO A 110 7.70 -3.77 5.52
CA PRO A 110 7.07 -2.45 5.47
C PRO A 110 6.87 -1.85 6.88
N PRO A 111 7.14 -0.55 7.07
CA PRO A 111 7.22 0.07 8.40
C PRO A 111 5.91 0.01 9.19
N PHE A 112 4.75 -0.04 8.53
CA PHE A 112 3.45 -0.04 9.19
C PHE A 112 2.86 -1.44 9.45
N ASN A 113 3.51 -2.52 9.05
CA ASN A 113 3.09 -3.90 9.35
C ASN A 113 3.58 -4.36 10.74
N LYS A 114 3.10 -3.68 11.79
CA LYS A 114 3.54 -3.87 13.19
C LYS A 114 3.38 -5.29 13.73
N ARG A 115 2.43 -6.09 13.21
CA ARG A 115 2.18 -7.46 13.70
C ARG A 115 3.34 -8.44 13.45
N TYR A 116 4.24 -8.14 12.51
CA TYR A 116 5.43 -8.97 12.23
C TYR A 116 6.73 -8.39 12.80
N ASN A 117 6.75 -7.10 13.16
CA ASN A 117 7.94 -6.42 13.71
C ASN A 117 8.10 -6.60 15.24
N GLY A 118 7.14 -7.21 15.92
CA GLY A 118 7.13 -7.37 17.38
C GLY A 118 7.96 -8.53 17.95
N GLY A 119 8.62 -9.35 17.12
CA GLY A 119 9.36 -10.52 17.60
C GLY A 119 10.55 -11.00 16.75
N TYR A 120 10.80 -10.42 15.57
CA TYR A 120 11.82 -10.90 14.62
C TYR A 120 12.82 -9.80 14.18
N HIS A 121 13.14 -8.85 15.07
CA HIS A 121 14.30 -7.96 14.87
C HIS A 121 15.62 -8.55 15.39
N SER A 122 15.76 -9.88 15.46
CA SER A 122 17.05 -10.50 15.25
C SER A 122 17.30 -10.53 13.74
N ARG A 123 17.91 -9.46 13.22
CA ARG A 123 18.51 -9.46 11.88
C ARG A 123 19.30 -10.77 11.70
N PRO A 124 19.12 -11.56 10.63
CA PRO A 124 20.14 -12.51 10.26
C PRO A 124 21.39 -11.69 9.92
N SER A 125 22.38 -11.78 10.78
CA SER A 125 23.73 -11.27 10.56
C SER A 125 24.38 -12.07 9.44
N GLY A 126 24.03 -11.79 8.19
CA GLY A 126 24.63 -12.49 7.05
C GLY A 126 23.84 -12.41 5.76
N LEU A 127 23.82 -11.24 5.14
CA LEU A 127 23.79 -11.14 3.68
C LEU A 127 24.98 -10.26 3.30
N LYS A 128 26.07 -10.92 2.90
CA LYS A 128 27.18 -10.32 2.15
C LYS A 128 26.82 -10.32 0.67
#